data_AF-A0A521MS20-F1
#
_entry.id   AF-A0A521MS20-F1
#
_cell.length_a   1.000
_cell.length_b   1.000
_cell.length_c   1.000
_cell.angle_alpha   90.00
_cell.angle_beta   90.00
_cell.angle_gamma   90.00
#
_symmetry.space_group_name_H-M   'P 1'
#
loop_
_entity.id
_entity.type
_entity.pdbx_description
1 polymer ?
#
loop_
_entity_poly.entity_id
_entity_poly.type
_entity_poly.pdbx_seq_one_letter_code
_entity_poly.pdbx_strand_id
1 'polypeptide(L)'
;MQNQLPDVATAAEAAEYLRISESQLIALAREKRIGVMRIGRRTLFPRAVIEAFIHDHTEPPAPNSWGLTGAQIDRILTGRAERTTRGKGKSHHGDIHT
;
A
#
# COMPACT_ATOMS: atom_id res chain seq x y z
N MET A 1 3.17 23.58 -7.97
CA MET A 1 4.53 23.62 -8.57
C MET A 1 4.81 22.25 -9.13
N GLN A 2 5.11 22.13 -10.42
CA GLN A 2 5.52 20.86 -11.03
C GLN A 2 6.89 20.52 -10.47
N ASN A 3 6.96 19.65 -9.46
CA ASN A 3 8.23 19.23 -8.86
C ASN A 3 8.92 18.27 -9.84
N GLN A 4 9.60 18.82 -10.85
CA GLN A 4 10.38 18.01 -11.78
C GLN A 4 11.62 17.53 -11.05
N LEU A 5 11.73 16.21 -10.89
CA LEU A 5 12.92 15.58 -10.34
C LEU A 5 14.07 15.72 -11.37
N PRO A 6 15.29 16.10 -10.95
CA PRO A 6 16.45 16.11 -11.84
C PRO A 6 16.78 14.68 -12.29
N ASP A 7 17.52 14.54 -13.41
CA ASP A 7 17.89 13.21 -13.95
C ASP A 7 18.64 12.34 -12.94
N VAL A 8 19.38 12.98 -12.04
CA VAL A 8 20.06 12.33 -10.91
C VAL A 8 19.78 13.15 -9.66
N ALA A 9 19.09 12.54 -8.70
CA ALA A 9 18.70 13.16 -7.44
C ALA A 9 19.58 12.69 -6.27
N THR A 10 19.77 13.55 -5.29
CA THR A 10 20.33 13.19 -3.99
C THR A 10 19.30 12.44 -3.14
N ALA A 11 19.75 11.84 -2.02
CA ALA A 11 18.84 11.17 -1.09
C ALA A 11 17.73 12.10 -0.56
N ALA A 12 18.05 13.35 -0.26
CA ALA A 12 17.10 14.35 0.23
C ALA A 12 16.02 14.67 -0.83
N GLU A 13 16.44 14.99 -2.05
CA GLU A 13 15.53 15.32 -3.16
C GLU A 13 14.63 14.12 -3.53
N ALA A 14 15.21 12.92 -3.58
CA ALA A 14 14.47 11.69 -3.85
C ALA A 14 13.46 11.38 -2.74
N ALA A 15 13.83 11.58 -1.48
CA ALA A 15 12.95 11.36 -0.33
C ALA A 15 11.79 12.36 -0.31
N GLU A 16 12.06 13.63 -0.61
CA GLU A 16 11.03 14.67 -0.75
C GLU A 16 10.04 14.33 -1.87
N TYR A 17 10.56 13.88 -3.02
CA TYR A 17 9.73 13.48 -4.16
C TYR A 17 8.84 12.27 -3.85
N LEU A 18 9.41 11.24 -3.22
CA LEU A 18 8.68 10.03 -2.80
C LEU A 18 7.80 10.24 -1.56
N ARG A 19 7.90 11.40 -0.89
CA ARG A 19 7.23 11.73 0.38
C ARG A 19 7.50 10.70 1.49
N ILE A 20 8.74 10.24 1.58
CA ILE A 20 9.23 9.35 2.64
C ILE A 20 10.41 9.98 3.37
N SER A 21 10.84 9.42 4.50
CA SER A 21 12.05 9.91 5.14
C SER A 21 13.31 9.47 4.39
N GLU A 22 14.40 10.25 4.48
CA GLU A 22 15.71 9.84 3.94
C GLU A 22 16.16 8.50 4.53
N SER A 23 15.91 8.26 5.83
CA SER A 23 16.23 6.99 6.48
C SER A 23 15.51 5.80 5.86
N GLN A 24 14.23 5.96 5.49
CA GLN A 24 13.46 4.93 4.79
C GLN A 24 14.00 4.71 3.38
N LEU A 25 14.31 5.77 2.63
CA LEU A 25 14.89 5.65 1.31
C LEU A 25 16.24 4.91 1.34
N ILE A 26 17.09 5.21 2.32
CA ILE A 26 18.36 4.51 2.52
C ILE A 26 18.14 3.05 2.93
N ALA A 27 17.13 2.74 3.73
CA ALA A 27 16.76 1.37 4.05
C ALA A 27 16.34 0.60 2.79
N LEU A 28 15.48 1.18 1.94
CA LEU A 28 15.07 0.60 0.66
C LEU A 28 16.27 0.33 -0.26
N ALA A 29 17.23 1.26 -0.31
CA ALA A 29 18.45 1.09 -1.08
C ALA A 29 19.35 -0.03 -0.53
N ARG A 30 19.44 -0.16 0.81
CA ARG A 30 20.17 -1.25 1.47
C ARG A 30 19.53 -2.62 1.23
N GLU A 31 18.20 -2.66 1.24
CA GLU A 31 17.38 -3.85 0.95
C GLU A 31 17.33 -4.19 -0.54
N LYS A 32 17.96 -3.39 -1.40
CA LYS A 32 17.94 -3.53 -2.87
C LYS A 32 16.53 -3.46 -3.47
N ARG A 33 15.61 -2.79 -2.79
CA ARG A 33 14.23 -2.55 -3.27
C ARG A 33 14.15 -1.36 -4.21
N ILE A 34 15.14 -0.47 -4.17
CA ILE A 34 15.31 0.63 -5.11
C ILE A 34 16.78 0.67 -5.57
N GLY A 35 16.98 0.91 -6.86
CA GLY A 35 18.32 1.04 -7.43
C GLY A 35 19.02 2.31 -6.95
N VAL A 36 20.35 2.28 -6.88
CA VAL A 36 21.14 3.42 -6.41
C VAL A 36 22.49 3.46 -7.09
N MET A 37 23.00 4.66 -7.32
CA MET A 37 24.34 4.90 -7.86
C MET A 37 25.22 5.51 -6.77
N ARG A 38 26.41 4.93 -6.55
CA ARG A 38 27.37 5.43 -5.57
C ARG A 38 28.56 6.05 -6.29
N ILE A 39 28.80 7.33 -6.05
CA ILE A 39 29.95 8.07 -6.59
C ILE A 39 30.79 8.55 -5.40
N GLY A 40 31.89 7.85 -5.14
CA GLY A 40 32.69 8.05 -3.94
C GLY A 40 31.86 7.85 -2.67
N ARG A 41 31.73 8.92 -1.87
CA ARG A 41 30.95 8.92 -0.62
C ARG A 41 29.49 9.34 -0.79
N ARG A 42 29.09 9.71 -2.01
CA ARG A 42 27.74 10.20 -2.32
C ARG A 42 26.88 9.07 -2.85
N THR A 43 25.62 9.10 -2.43
CA THR A 43 24.56 8.19 -2.86
C THR A 43 23.58 8.99 -3.71
N LEU A 44 23.36 8.56 -4.94
CA LEU A 44 22.57 9.25 -5.94
C LEU A 44 21.51 8.30 -6.51
N PHE A 45 20.36 8.86 -6.85
CA PHE A 45 19.20 8.14 -7.33
C PHE A 45 18.82 8.68 -8.71
N PRO A 46 19.06 7.90 -9.79
CA PRO A 46 18.60 8.28 -11.11
C PRO A 46 17.08 8.39 -11.14
N ARG A 47 16.57 9.40 -11.83
CA ARG A 47 15.12 9.63 -11.98
C ARG A 47 14.38 8.41 -12.51
N ALA A 48 14.93 7.76 -13.53
CA ALA A 48 14.34 6.56 -14.12
C ALA A 48 14.11 5.44 -13.09
N VAL A 49 14.99 5.32 -12.09
CA VAL A 49 14.85 4.31 -11.02
C VAL A 49 13.74 4.69 -10.05
N ILE A 50 13.61 5.97 -9.72
CA ILE A 50 12.55 6.47 -8.85
C ILE A 50 11.19 6.33 -9.54
N GLU A 51 11.10 6.66 -10.82
CA GLU A 51 9.88 6.50 -11.62
C GLU A 51 9.48 5.01 -11.74
N ALA A 52 10.44 4.13 -12.01
CA ALA A 52 10.19 2.68 -12.03
C ALA A 52 9.69 2.18 -10.66
N PHE A 53 10.29 2.65 -9.56
CA PHE A 53 9.85 2.29 -8.22
C PHE A 53 8.41 2.73 -7.93
N ILE A 54 8.03 3.94 -8.35
CA ILE A 54 6.66 4.45 -8.22
C ILE A 54 5.70 3.59 -9.03
N HIS A 55 6.05 3.29 -10.28
CA HIS A 55 5.24 2.43 -11.14
C HIS A 55 4.96 1.08 -10.46
N ASP A 56 6.00 0.42 -9.97
CA ASP A 56 5.89 -0.90 -9.33
C ASP A 56 5.06 -0.91 -8.02
N HIS A 57 4.97 0.23 -7.32
CA HIS A 57 4.31 0.31 -6.01
C HIS A 57 3.00 1.12 -6.00
N THR A 58 2.64 1.77 -7.11
CA THR A 58 1.42 2.59 -7.21
C THR A 58 0.35 1.90 -8.04
N GLU A 59 0.72 0.97 -8.93
CA GLU A 59 -0.27 0.24 -9.70
C GLU A 59 -1.06 -0.73 -8.80
N PRO A 60 -2.40 -0.56 -8.70
CA PRO A 60 -3.22 -1.55 -8.01
C PRO A 60 -3.10 -2.88 -8.76
N PRO A 61 -3.04 -4.02 -8.05
CA PRO A 61 -2.98 -5.32 -8.71
C PRO A 61 -4.12 -5.42 -9.71
N ALA A 62 -3.80 -5.86 -10.93
CA ALA A 62 -4.78 -5.98 -11.99
C ALA A 62 -6.02 -6.72 -11.47
N PRO A 63 -7.23 -6.21 -11.76
CA PRO A 63 -8.43 -6.88 -11.32
C PRO A 63 -8.46 -8.30 -11.89
N ASN A 64 -9.03 -9.23 -11.13
CA ASN A 64 -9.20 -10.60 -11.59
C ASN A 64 -10.17 -10.67 -12.79
N SER A 65 -10.45 -11.87 -13.30
CA SER A 65 -11.37 -12.10 -14.43
C SER A 65 -12.80 -11.57 -14.22
N TRP A 66 -13.16 -11.19 -12.99
CA TRP A 66 -14.45 -10.58 -12.64
C TRP A 66 -14.37 -9.07 -12.40
N GLY A 67 -13.24 -8.42 -12.68
CA GLY A 67 -13.08 -6.98 -12.49
C GLY A 67 -12.85 -6.57 -11.03
N LEU A 68 -12.57 -7.53 -10.12
CA LEU A 68 -12.41 -7.26 -8.69
C LEU A 68 -10.94 -7.15 -8.29
N THR A 69 -10.63 -6.15 -7.48
CA THR A 69 -9.34 -6.02 -6.79
C THR A 69 -9.31 -6.83 -5.49
N GLY A 70 -8.12 -7.14 -4.97
CA GLY A 70 -7.97 -7.87 -3.71
C GLY A 70 -8.75 -7.26 -2.55
N ALA A 71 -8.70 -5.92 -2.41
CA ALA A 71 -9.46 -5.21 -1.38
C ALA A 71 -10.99 -5.35 -1.52
N GLN A 72 -11.51 -5.47 -2.74
CA GLN A 72 -12.93 -5.72 -2.97
C GLN A 72 -13.32 -7.16 -2.61
N ILE A 73 -12.46 -8.13 -2.93
CA ILE A 73 -12.63 -9.54 -2.54
C ILE A 73 -12.66 -9.65 -1.01
N ASP A 74 -11.68 -9.06 -0.32
CA ASP A 74 -11.60 -9.09 1.15
C ASP A 74 -12.85 -8.48 1.81
N ARG A 75 -13.38 -7.38 1.26
CA ARG A 75 -14.62 -6.75 1.73
C ARG A 75 -15.83 -7.67 1.58
N ILE A 76 -15.94 -8.38 0.45
CA ILE A 76 -17.04 -9.32 0.20
C ILE A 76 -16.96 -10.52 1.15
N LEU A 77 -15.76 -11.07 1.35
CA LEU A 77 -15.54 -12.22 2.22
C LEU A 77 -15.77 -11.86 3.70
N THR A 78 -15.24 -10.72 4.15
CA THR A 78 -15.36 -10.27 5.54
C THR A 78 -16.79 -9.81 5.86
N GLY A 79 -17.45 -9.08 4.95
CA GLY A 79 -18.84 -8.61 5.13
C GLY A 79 -19.92 -9.71 5.11
N ARG A 80 -19.54 -10.96 4.82
CA ARG A 80 -20.42 -12.13 4.93
C ARG A 80 -20.41 -12.76 6.34
N ALA A 81 -19.32 -12.62 7.08
CA ALA A 81 -19.17 -13.22 8.41
C ALA A 81 -20.09 -12.57 9.46
N GLU A 82 -20.39 -11.27 9.34
CA GLU A 82 -21.17 -10.53 10.34
C GLU A 82 -22.69 -10.75 10.24
N ARG A 83 -23.19 -11.27 9.11
CA ARG A 83 -24.64 -11.47 8.89
C ARG A 83 -25.20 -12.78 9.44
N THR A 84 -24.36 -13.74 9.80
CA THR A 84 -24.82 -15.08 10.19
C THR A 84 -25.05 -15.25 11.70
N THR A 85 -24.65 -14.31 12.56
CA THR A 85 -24.76 -14.47 14.03
C THR A 85 -25.96 -13.75 14.66
N ARG A 86 -26.78 -13.03 13.87
CA ARG A 86 -27.93 -12.28 14.37
C ARG A 86 -29.26 -12.92 13.94
N GLY A 87 -29.55 -14.13 14.45
CA GLY A 87 -30.77 -14.84 14.09
C GLY A 87 -31.10 -16.08 14.95
N LYS A 88 -31.28 -15.92 16.26
CA LYS A 88 -31.94 -16.90 17.15
C LYS A 88 -32.46 -16.14 18.37
N GLY A 89 -33.73 -15.73 18.42
CA GLY A 89 -34.84 -16.53 18.94
C GLY A 89 -35.29 -15.97 20.30
N LYS A 90 -36.18 -14.96 20.29
CA LYS A 90 -36.89 -14.52 21.51
C LYS A 90 -37.95 -15.58 21.85
N SER A 91 -37.64 -16.47 22.78
CA SER A 91 -38.64 -17.38 23.37
C SER A 91 -39.50 -16.59 24.37
N HIS A 92 -40.75 -16.32 24.00
CA HIS A 92 -41.80 -16.00 24.96
C HIS A 92 -42.22 -17.32 25.62
N HIS A 93 -42.02 -17.47 26.92
CA HIS A 93 -42.81 -18.39 27.75
C HIS A 93 -43.61 -17.52 28.69
N GLY A 94 -44.90 -17.37 28.39
CA GLY A 94 -45.87 -16.95 29.37
C GLY A 94 -46.30 -18.18 30.12
N ASP A 95 -46.14 -18.16 31.43
CA ASP A 95 -46.78 -19.12 32.32
C ASP A 95 -47.75 -18.38 33.23
N ILE A 96 -48.93 -18.97 33.25
CA ILE A 96 -50.21 -18.46 33.71
C ILE A 96 -50.33 -18.73 35.22
N HIS A 97 -50.98 -17.81 35.92
CA HIS A 97 -51.37 -17.92 37.32
C HIS A 97 -52.22 -19.17 37.58
N THR A 98 -52.05 -19.80 38.75
CA THR A 98 -53.15 -20.22 39.64
C THR A 98 -52.61 -20.26 41.06
#